data_AF-A0A7D3WYI0-F1
#
_entry.id   AF-A0A7D3WYI0-F1
#
_cell.length_a   1.000
_cell.length_b   1.000
_cell.length_c   1.000
_cell.angle_alpha   90.00
_cell.angle_beta   90.00
_cell.angle_gamma   90.00
#
_symmetry.space_group_name_H-M   'P 1'
#
loop_
_entity.id
_entity.type
_entity.pdbx_description
1 polymer ?
#
loop_
_entity_poly.entity_id
_entity_poly.type
_entity_poly.pdbx_seq_one_letter_code
_entity_poly.pdbx_strand_id
1 'polypeptide(L)'
;MLAGSERVYLDGRLQTRGFDFDYVIDYNLAEITFSPRHLITANTRLKVDFEYSDLNYSRSLYTISHYQQVGKLNVRGNYYQEADSPDNLANLTLSAQDQQLLRSAGNVSTVQAPGADSAAFNHTLVQYHRVAQVDAGTGLRTYAFVYATDSLRGVYTVRFTQVAANAGDYALSTTDVNANGRVYKYVGTNLGDYKAVRILPTPLLKQMVTAGATYQLDRSAAVFVDLASSQLQRNRFAVGTEDKGGAMRVGYTVQDRALPAWVPAALQKYRLRSALDYEYTAPKFAPIDRYRDIEFDRNWSAPSTANATTTDAREDNIFNFAIGLSRDANHAVNYRVSRRYRPGEVSGVQQWVDVAQQVGRLEMRGSLFLLNSQAGRYHSDWARGEASVRYGGGRLIPGYTYRFDKNKVISPRAIPFARLIISTSTPSFCKPPTPAAPATASTTAFGATARPPPSRITSLFTTSRRRCRAT
;
A
#
# COMPACT_ATOMS: atom_id res chain seq x y z
N MET A 1 -15.81 -3.00 5.68
CA MET A 1 -14.99 -3.02 4.45
C MET A 1 -15.93 -2.96 3.26
N LEU A 2 -15.61 -2.22 2.20
CA LEU A 2 -16.45 -2.18 1.00
C LEU A 2 -16.22 -3.46 0.18
N ALA A 3 -17.29 -4.22 -0.07
CA ALA A 3 -17.18 -5.47 -0.81
C ALA A 3 -16.66 -5.23 -2.24
N GLY A 4 -15.61 -5.94 -2.63
CA GLY A 4 -14.96 -5.81 -3.93
C GLY A 4 -13.96 -4.67 -4.06
N SER A 5 -13.71 -3.92 -3.00
CA SER A 5 -12.62 -2.92 -2.97
C SER A 5 -11.25 -3.55 -2.71
N GLU A 6 -11.21 -4.80 -2.24
CA GLU A 6 -9.97 -5.42 -1.80
C GLU A 6 -9.03 -5.78 -2.95
N ARG A 7 -7.74 -5.55 -2.72
CA ARG A 7 -6.64 -5.97 -3.59
C ARG A 7 -5.64 -6.72 -2.74
N VAL A 8 -5.61 -8.04 -2.91
CA VAL A 8 -4.76 -8.94 -2.15
C VAL A 8 -3.49 -9.24 -2.93
N TYR A 9 -2.34 -8.97 -2.32
CA TYR A 9 -1.02 -9.20 -2.89
C TYR A 9 -0.28 -10.27 -2.10
N LEU A 10 0.21 -11.28 -2.80
CA LEU A 10 1.08 -12.32 -2.28
C LEU A 10 2.47 -12.17 -2.89
N ASP A 11 3.47 -11.87 -2.06
CA ASP A 11 4.85 -11.60 -2.50
C ASP A 11 4.95 -10.56 -3.63
N GLY A 12 4.08 -9.55 -3.57
CA GLY A 12 3.97 -8.46 -4.55
C GLY A 12 3.09 -8.77 -5.76
N ARG A 13 2.61 -10.01 -5.93
CA ARG A 13 1.72 -10.38 -7.03
C ARG A 13 0.25 -10.24 -6.63
N LEU A 14 -0.53 -9.52 -7.43
CA LEU A 14 -1.98 -9.41 -7.27
C LEU A 14 -2.65 -10.78 -7.45
N GLN A 15 -3.47 -11.15 -6.48
CA GLN A 15 -4.22 -12.41 -6.44
C GLN A 15 -5.64 -12.21 -6.96
N THR A 16 -6.22 -13.27 -7.51
CA THR A 16 -7.58 -13.27 -8.05
C THR A 16 -8.56 -13.86 -7.04
N ARG A 17 -9.63 -13.11 -6.77
CA ARG A 17 -10.70 -13.55 -5.87
C ARG A 17 -11.55 -14.65 -6.50
N GLY A 18 -11.86 -15.67 -5.70
CA GLY A 18 -12.93 -16.64 -5.93
C GLY A 18 -12.53 -18.03 -5.44
N PHE A 19 -13.54 -18.86 -5.20
CA PHE A 19 -13.38 -20.20 -4.61
C PHE A 19 -12.40 -21.08 -5.40
N ASP A 20 -12.52 -21.07 -6.73
CA ASP A 20 -11.65 -21.81 -7.65
C ASP A 20 -10.38 -21.03 -8.08
N PHE A 21 -10.11 -19.87 -7.46
CA PHE A 21 -8.98 -19.01 -7.79
C PHE A 21 -7.92 -18.98 -6.68
N ASP A 22 -7.44 -17.82 -6.28
CA ASP A 22 -6.29 -17.67 -5.39
C ASP A 22 -6.71 -17.48 -3.93
N TYR A 23 -7.84 -16.81 -3.67
CA TYR A 23 -8.38 -16.59 -2.32
C TYR A 23 -9.89 -16.31 -2.31
N VAL A 24 -10.51 -16.48 -1.15
CA VAL A 24 -11.86 -16.01 -0.81
C VAL A 24 -11.82 -15.10 0.41
N ILE A 25 -12.85 -14.26 0.59
CA ILE A 25 -12.94 -13.32 1.69
C ILE A 25 -14.34 -13.36 2.31
N ASP A 26 -14.40 -13.40 3.64
CA ASP A 26 -15.58 -13.12 4.43
C ASP A 26 -15.55 -11.65 4.87
N TYR A 27 -16.46 -10.83 4.32
CA TYR A 27 -16.52 -9.40 4.63
C TYR A 27 -17.08 -9.08 6.01
N ASN A 28 -17.84 -9.99 6.62
CA ASN A 28 -18.42 -9.81 7.95
C ASN A 28 -17.38 -10.10 9.03
N LEU A 29 -16.59 -11.15 8.83
CA LEU A 29 -15.50 -11.55 9.73
C LEU A 29 -14.18 -10.84 9.41
N ALA A 30 -14.10 -10.15 8.27
CA ALA A 30 -12.87 -9.58 7.73
C ALA A 30 -11.75 -10.63 7.58
N GLU A 31 -12.12 -11.85 7.18
CA GLU A 31 -11.22 -12.99 7.07
C GLU A 31 -10.91 -13.33 5.61
N ILE A 32 -9.63 -13.53 5.28
CA ILE A 32 -9.19 -13.97 3.95
C ILE A 32 -8.67 -15.39 4.05
N THR A 33 -9.23 -16.28 3.22
CA THR A 33 -8.77 -17.68 3.11
C THR A 33 -8.12 -17.90 1.74
N PHE A 34 -6.85 -18.33 1.75
CA PHE A 34 -6.11 -18.67 0.53
C PHE A 34 -6.44 -20.07 0.03
N SER A 35 -6.46 -20.25 -1.29
CA SER A 35 -6.60 -21.58 -1.88
C SER A 35 -5.32 -22.40 -1.69
N PRO A 36 -5.41 -23.75 -1.68
CA PRO A 36 -4.24 -24.63 -1.53
C PRO A 36 -3.18 -24.50 -2.63
N ARG A 37 -3.45 -23.72 -3.70
CA ARG A 37 -2.48 -23.42 -4.77
C ARG A 37 -1.32 -22.55 -4.29
N HIS A 38 -1.51 -21.84 -3.19
CA HIS A 38 -0.51 -20.97 -2.60
C HIS A 38 -0.08 -21.51 -1.25
N LEU A 39 1.16 -21.98 -1.16
CA LEU A 39 1.74 -22.36 0.13
C LEU A 39 2.11 -21.09 0.91
N ILE A 40 1.37 -20.82 1.98
CA ILE A 40 1.68 -19.73 2.91
C ILE A 40 2.71 -20.23 3.92
N THR A 41 3.84 -19.54 4.00
CA THR A 41 4.94 -19.84 4.92
C THR A 41 5.28 -18.61 5.76
N ALA A 42 6.15 -18.76 6.75
CA ALA A 42 6.66 -17.63 7.53
C ALA A 42 7.38 -16.56 6.68
N ASN A 43 7.80 -16.88 5.46
CA ASN A 43 8.48 -15.96 4.54
C ASN A 43 7.53 -15.32 3.51
N THR A 44 6.26 -15.75 3.48
CA THR A 44 5.26 -15.25 2.55
C THR A 44 4.79 -13.88 3.00
N ARG A 45 4.83 -12.89 2.09
CA ARG A 45 4.35 -11.53 2.40
C ARG A 45 2.95 -11.33 1.87
N LEU A 46 2.04 -11.03 2.77
CA LEU A 46 0.67 -10.67 2.47
C LEU A 46 0.48 -9.18 2.65
N LYS A 47 -0.05 -8.51 1.62
CA LYS A 47 -0.50 -7.12 1.71
C LYS A 47 -1.90 -7.02 1.13
N VAL A 48 -2.77 -6.29 1.82
CA VAL A 48 -4.18 -6.15 1.43
C VAL A 48 -4.50 -4.67 1.44
N ASP A 49 -4.80 -4.12 0.27
CA ASP A 49 -5.42 -2.81 0.18
C ASP A 49 -6.93 -3.02 0.20
N PHE A 50 -7.67 -2.18 0.91
CA PHE A 50 -9.12 -2.20 0.93
C PHE A 50 -9.65 -0.82 1.24
N GLU A 51 -10.88 -0.56 0.81
CA GLU A 51 -11.59 0.66 1.16
C GLU A 51 -12.59 0.36 2.28
N TYR A 52 -12.72 1.31 3.19
CA TYR A 52 -13.81 1.32 4.17
C TYR A 52 -14.62 2.59 3.95
N SER A 53 -15.94 2.48 4.15
CA SER A 53 -16.83 3.63 4.16
C SER A 53 -17.44 3.72 5.54
N ASP A 54 -17.10 4.79 6.23
CA ASP A 54 -17.77 5.24 7.43
C ASP A 54 -18.68 6.40 7.03
N LEU A 55 -19.96 6.11 6.83
CA LEU A 55 -20.97 7.04 6.30
C LEU A 55 -21.35 8.14 7.32
N ASN A 56 -20.36 8.76 7.98
CA ASN A 56 -20.53 9.78 9.01
C ASN A 56 -20.83 11.15 8.42
N TYR A 57 -20.18 11.48 7.30
CA TYR A 57 -20.29 12.74 6.58
C TYR A 57 -20.66 12.48 5.11
N SER A 58 -21.42 13.38 4.49
CA SER A 58 -21.65 13.33 3.05
C SER A 58 -20.36 13.70 2.31
N ARG A 59 -19.96 12.87 1.33
CA ARG A 59 -18.71 13.03 0.58
C ARG A 59 -18.98 13.43 -0.86
N SER A 60 -18.29 14.48 -1.33
CA SER A 60 -18.25 14.85 -2.75
C SER A 60 -16.93 14.40 -3.40
N LEU A 61 -17.03 14.01 -4.67
CA LEU A 61 -15.90 13.58 -5.49
C LEU A 61 -15.91 14.36 -6.81
N TYR A 62 -14.85 15.09 -7.09
CA TYR A 62 -14.65 15.84 -8.34
C TYR A 62 -13.37 15.35 -9.03
N THR A 63 -13.45 15.12 -10.33
CA THR A 63 -12.29 14.78 -11.16
C THR A 63 -12.42 15.50 -12.50
N ILE A 64 -11.38 16.23 -12.87
CA ILE A 64 -11.28 16.93 -14.15
C ILE A 64 -9.93 16.56 -14.76
N SER A 65 -9.93 16.24 -16.06
CA SER A 65 -8.72 15.90 -16.79
C SER A 65 -8.75 16.53 -18.17
N HIS A 66 -7.62 17.11 -18.57
CA HIS A 66 -7.42 17.69 -19.89
C HIS A 66 -6.13 17.16 -20.50
N TYR A 67 -6.20 16.74 -21.76
CA TYR A 67 -5.07 16.22 -22.51
C TYR A 67 -5.07 16.86 -23.88
N GLN A 68 -3.94 17.43 -24.28
CA GLN A 68 -3.84 18.14 -25.55
C GLN A 68 -2.50 17.87 -26.22
N GLN A 69 -2.54 17.55 -27.51
CA GLN A 69 -1.37 17.43 -28.35
C GLN A 69 -1.33 18.61 -29.32
N VAL A 70 -0.24 19.38 -29.31
CA VAL A 70 0.04 20.48 -30.23
C VAL A 70 1.37 20.21 -30.93
N GLY A 71 1.30 19.67 -32.14
CA GLY A 71 2.49 19.27 -32.89
C GLY A 71 3.34 18.26 -32.11
N LYS A 72 4.54 18.66 -31.70
CA LYS A 72 5.48 17.85 -30.91
C LYS A 72 5.29 17.94 -29.39
N LEU A 73 4.44 18.86 -28.92
CA LEU A 73 4.18 19.09 -27.50
C LEU A 73 2.91 18.35 -27.07
N ASN A 74 3.01 17.56 -26.01
CA ASN A 74 1.87 16.98 -25.30
C ASN A 74 1.74 17.68 -23.95
N VAL A 75 0.57 18.17 -23.60
CA VAL A 75 0.27 18.79 -22.31
C VAL A 75 -0.86 18.02 -21.63
N ARG A 76 -0.72 17.79 -20.32
CA ARG A 76 -1.70 17.14 -19.46
C ARG A 76 -1.96 17.98 -18.22
N GLY A 77 -3.22 18.07 -17.81
CA GLY A 77 -3.64 18.72 -16.57
C GLY A 77 -4.72 17.90 -15.90
N ASN A 78 -4.62 17.69 -14.58
CA ASN A 78 -5.65 16.99 -13.82
C ASN A 78 -5.93 17.69 -12.50
N TYR A 79 -7.20 17.68 -12.11
CA TYR A 79 -7.69 18.12 -10.81
C TYR A 79 -8.49 16.97 -10.20
N TYR A 80 -8.22 16.67 -8.94
CA TYR A 80 -8.98 15.71 -8.14
C TYR A 80 -9.30 16.30 -6.78
N GLN A 81 -10.51 16.06 -6.30
CA GLN A 81 -10.92 16.40 -4.95
C GLN A 81 -11.90 15.36 -4.41
N GLU A 82 -11.65 14.92 -3.19
CA GLU A 82 -12.54 14.12 -2.37
C GLU A 82 -12.73 14.85 -1.03
N ALA A 83 -13.96 15.21 -0.68
CA ALA A 83 -14.22 16.09 0.44
C ALA A 83 -15.48 15.70 1.22
N ASP A 84 -15.32 15.44 2.52
CA ASP A 84 -16.42 15.23 3.46
C ASP A 84 -16.99 16.56 3.91
N SER A 85 -18.30 16.74 3.88
CA SER A 85 -18.97 17.98 4.29
C SER A 85 -19.12 18.06 5.80
N PRO A 86 -18.51 19.05 6.50
CA PRO A 86 -18.70 19.23 7.94
C PRO A 86 -20.14 19.58 8.33
N ASP A 87 -20.89 20.17 7.39
CA ASP A 87 -22.26 20.66 7.60
C ASP A 87 -23.34 19.65 7.22
N ASN A 88 -22.96 18.52 6.60
CA ASN A 88 -23.90 17.48 6.18
C ASN A 88 -23.51 16.14 6.81
N LEU A 89 -24.05 15.92 8.02
CA LEU A 89 -23.89 14.70 8.79
C LEU A 89 -24.88 13.64 8.29
N ALA A 90 -24.39 12.44 7.96
CA ALA A 90 -25.24 11.36 7.48
C ALA A 90 -25.67 10.40 8.62
N ASN A 91 -24.72 9.90 9.40
CA ASN A 91 -24.98 9.00 10.53
C ASN A 91 -24.30 9.45 11.85
N LEU A 92 -24.08 10.76 12.00
CA LEU A 92 -23.39 11.34 13.14
C LEU A 92 -24.21 12.49 13.75
N THR A 93 -24.21 12.58 15.07
CA THR A 93 -24.78 13.72 15.80
C THR A 93 -23.66 14.42 16.58
N LEU A 94 -23.56 15.73 16.36
CA LEU A 94 -22.55 16.60 16.98
C LEU A 94 -23.26 17.72 17.74
N SER A 95 -22.94 17.86 19.03
CA SER A 95 -23.29 19.03 19.82
C SER A 95 -22.39 20.22 19.50
N ALA A 96 -22.73 21.41 19.98
CA ALA A 96 -21.86 22.59 19.86
C ALA A 96 -20.49 22.37 20.53
N GLN A 97 -20.46 21.64 21.65
CA GLN A 97 -19.23 21.29 22.35
C GLN A 97 -18.37 20.34 21.51
N ASP A 98 -18.97 19.34 20.85
CA ASP A 98 -18.24 18.43 19.96
C ASP A 98 -17.61 19.17 18.78
N GLN A 99 -18.36 20.08 18.16
CA GLN A 99 -17.82 20.89 17.08
C GLN A 99 -16.67 21.79 17.55
N GLN A 100 -16.74 22.33 18.77
CA GLN A 100 -15.64 23.10 19.34
C GLN A 100 -14.40 22.23 19.58
N LEU A 101 -14.58 21.02 20.12
CA LEU A 101 -13.49 20.05 20.27
C LEU A 101 -12.85 19.74 18.91
N LEU A 102 -13.66 19.44 17.89
CA LEU A 102 -13.20 19.19 16.53
C LEU A 102 -12.42 20.40 15.95
N ARG A 103 -12.87 21.64 16.17
CA ARG A 103 -12.14 22.84 15.72
C ARG A 103 -10.77 22.98 16.40
N SER A 104 -10.67 22.64 17.68
CA SER A 104 -9.43 22.77 18.46
C SER A 104 -8.44 21.60 18.29
N ALA A 105 -8.87 20.47 17.74
CA ALA A 105 -8.08 19.24 17.71
C ALA A 105 -6.95 19.22 16.65
N GLY A 106 -6.92 20.20 15.74
CA GLY A 106 -5.94 20.25 14.65
C GLY A 106 -6.18 19.19 13.57
N ASN A 107 -5.15 18.90 12.78
CA ASN A 107 -5.18 18.02 11.61
C ASN A 107 -5.10 16.52 11.97
N VAL A 108 -6.07 16.03 12.73
CA VAL A 108 -6.16 14.63 13.20
C VAL A 108 -7.30 13.88 12.50
N SER A 109 -7.28 12.54 12.51
CA SER A 109 -8.32 11.70 11.90
C SER A 109 -9.49 11.37 12.84
N THR A 110 -9.29 11.54 14.15
CA THR A 110 -10.31 11.29 15.17
C THR A 110 -10.09 12.21 16.37
N VAL A 111 -11.16 12.50 17.11
CA VAL A 111 -11.13 13.32 18.34
C VAL A 111 -11.86 12.59 19.45
N GLN A 112 -11.28 12.54 20.65
CA GLN A 112 -11.98 12.02 21.82
C GLN A 112 -12.90 13.11 22.37
N ALA A 113 -14.18 12.78 22.54
CA ALA A 113 -15.17 13.65 23.17
C ALA A 113 -15.76 12.96 24.41
N PRO A 114 -16.31 13.73 25.37
CA PRO A 114 -17.07 13.17 26.48
C PRO A 114 -18.14 12.19 25.97
N GLY A 115 -18.20 11.00 26.57
CA GLY A 115 -19.13 9.95 26.16
C GLY A 115 -20.48 10.01 26.88
N ALA A 116 -20.68 10.98 27.77
CA ALA A 116 -21.83 11.04 28.67
C ALA A 116 -22.82 12.14 28.27
N ASP A 117 -24.05 11.74 27.99
CA ASP A 117 -25.16 12.62 27.68
C ASP A 117 -26.22 12.53 28.79
N SER A 118 -26.69 13.67 29.29
CA SER A 118 -27.77 13.69 30.29
C SER A 118 -29.05 13.12 29.66
N ALA A 119 -29.75 12.26 30.39
CA ALA A 119 -30.94 11.58 29.92
C ALA A 119 -32.04 11.55 30.99
N ALA A 120 -33.28 11.30 30.57
CA ALA A 120 -34.34 10.92 31.49
C ALA A 120 -34.15 9.47 31.94
N PHE A 121 -34.52 9.17 33.18
CA PHE A 121 -34.39 7.81 33.71
C PHE A 121 -35.28 6.83 32.95
N ASN A 122 -34.68 5.72 32.51
CA ASN A 122 -35.36 4.64 31.84
C ASN A 122 -34.77 3.30 32.29
N HIS A 123 -35.58 2.51 33.00
CA HIS A 123 -35.21 1.19 33.54
C HIS A 123 -34.86 0.15 32.46
N THR A 124 -35.22 0.37 31.20
CA THR A 124 -34.85 -0.54 30.10
C THR A 124 -33.46 -0.27 29.55
N LEU A 125 -32.84 0.87 29.91
CA LEU A 125 -31.51 1.27 29.45
C LEU A 125 -30.47 1.16 30.56
N VAL A 126 -29.22 0.88 30.19
CA VAL A 126 -28.09 0.98 31.13
C VAL A 126 -27.69 2.45 31.26
N GLN A 127 -28.00 3.05 32.40
CA GLN A 127 -27.71 4.44 32.70
C GLN A 127 -26.82 4.57 33.94
N TYR A 128 -26.23 5.74 34.14
CA TYR A 128 -25.26 5.98 35.20
C TYR A 128 -25.55 7.27 35.95
N HIS A 129 -25.33 7.27 37.26
CA HIS A 129 -25.20 8.49 38.05
C HIS A 129 -23.77 9.00 37.97
N ARG A 130 -23.61 10.33 37.91
CA ARG A 130 -22.30 10.96 38.09
C ARG A 130 -22.09 11.22 39.59
N VAL A 131 -21.19 10.48 40.21
CA VAL A 131 -20.93 10.52 41.65
C VAL A 131 -19.46 10.78 41.94
N ALA A 132 -19.17 11.51 43.02
CA ALA A 132 -17.80 11.71 43.46
C ALA A 132 -17.28 10.44 44.15
N GLN A 133 -16.15 9.90 43.69
CA GLN A 133 -15.45 8.75 44.27
C GLN A 133 -14.00 9.11 44.58
N VAL A 134 -13.38 8.33 45.47
CA VAL A 134 -11.92 8.37 45.67
C VAL A 134 -11.31 7.47 44.61
N ASP A 135 -10.45 8.04 43.78
CA ASP A 135 -9.74 7.32 42.74
C ASP A 135 -8.74 6.34 43.38
N ALA A 136 -8.86 5.05 43.07
CA ALA A 136 -8.00 4.02 43.64
C ALA A 136 -6.54 4.08 43.17
N GLY A 137 -6.27 4.69 42.01
CA GLY A 137 -4.92 4.85 41.45
C GLY A 137 -4.19 6.10 41.94
N THR A 138 -4.92 7.19 42.22
CA THR A 138 -4.33 8.50 42.59
C THR A 138 -4.64 8.95 44.01
N GLY A 139 -5.64 8.35 44.68
CA GLY A 139 -6.11 8.76 46.01
C GLY A 139 -6.88 10.10 46.02
N LEU A 140 -7.08 10.73 44.87
CA LEU A 140 -7.77 12.02 44.76
C LEU A 140 -9.27 11.83 44.52
N ARG A 141 -10.07 12.83 44.93
CA ARG A 141 -11.51 12.83 44.66
C ARG A 141 -11.76 13.17 43.19
N THR A 142 -12.48 12.30 42.50
CA THR A 142 -12.86 12.45 41.10
C THR A 142 -14.35 12.14 40.89
N TYR A 143 -14.91 12.53 39.74
CA TYR A 143 -16.28 12.16 39.38
C TYR A 143 -16.25 10.95 38.47
N ALA A 144 -16.97 9.90 38.87
CA ALA A 144 -17.13 8.67 38.10
C ALA A 144 -18.61 8.43 37.77
N PHE A 145 -18.84 7.66 36.70
CA PHE A 145 -20.16 7.19 36.31
C PHE A 145 -20.41 5.83 36.95
N VAL A 146 -21.34 5.78 37.89
CA VAL A 146 -21.72 4.55 38.60
C VAL A 146 -23.11 4.13 38.14
N TYR A 147 -23.29 2.83 37.88
CA TYR A 147 -24.54 2.28 37.35
C TYR A 147 -25.76 2.72 38.19
N ALA A 148 -26.80 3.21 37.50
CA ALA A 148 -28.01 3.74 38.10
C ALA A 148 -29.11 2.69 38.13
N THR A 149 -29.70 2.48 39.31
CA THR A 149 -30.85 1.57 39.52
C THR A 149 -32.14 2.31 39.87
N ASP A 150 -32.08 3.64 40.01
CA ASP A 150 -33.18 4.49 40.43
C ASP A 150 -33.16 5.87 39.74
N SER A 151 -34.21 6.66 39.96
CA SER A 151 -34.38 8.01 39.41
C SER A 151 -34.09 9.13 40.42
N LEU A 152 -33.49 8.84 41.58
CA LEU A 152 -33.32 9.80 42.69
C LEU A 152 -32.27 10.88 42.40
N ARG A 153 -31.40 10.65 41.41
CA ARG A 153 -30.39 11.60 40.93
C ARG A 153 -30.45 11.71 39.41
N GLY A 154 -29.88 12.79 38.87
CA GLY A 154 -29.68 12.90 37.42
C GLY A 154 -28.93 11.69 36.86
N VAL A 155 -29.35 11.24 35.67
CA VAL A 155 -28.77 10.08 35.00
C VAL A 155 -28.19 10.44 33.64
N TYR A 156 -27.20 9.65 33.25
CA TYR A 156 -26.46 9.81 32.02
C TYR A 156 -26.49 8.50 31.23
N THR A 157 -26.67 8.62 29.91
CA THR A 157 -26.31 7.55 28.98
C THR A 157 -24.83 7.73 28.65
N VAL A 158 -24.01 6.72 28.95
CA VAL A 158 -22.55 6.82 28.83
C VAL A 158 -22.05 5.83 27.80
N ARG A 159 -21.32 6.34 26.80
CA ARG A 159 -20.56 5.55 25.84
C ARG A 159 -19.18 5.26 26.41
N PHE A 160 -18.83 3.98 26.43
CA PHE A 160 -17.51 3.50 26.83
C PHE A 160 -16.74 3.02 25.61
N THR A 161 -15.52 3.53 25.45
CA THR A 161 -14.59 3.10 24.40
C THR A 161 -13.51 2.23 25.04
N GLN A 162 -13.28 1.06 24.45
CA GLN A 162 -12.17 0.21 24.85
C GLN A 162 -10.85 0.88 24.46
N VAL A 163 -9.90 0.91 25.39
CA VAL A 163 -8.55 1.43 25.22
C VAL A 163 -7.55 0.29 25.46
N ALA A 164 -6.25 0.59 25.35
CA ALA A 164 -5.22 -0.39 25.69
C ALA A 164 -5.38 -0.90 27.13
N ALA A 165 -4.92 -2.12 27.38
CA ALA A 165 -5.03 -2.73 28.71
C ALA A 165 -4.39 -1.83 29.78
N ASN A 166 -5.11 -1.59 30.89
CA ASN A 166 -4.71 -0.67 31.97
C ASN A 166 -4.49 0.79 31.53
N ALA A 167 -5.09 1.23 30.44
CA ALA A 167 -5.07 2.64 30.01
C ALA A 167 -6.43 3.35 30.20
N GLY A 168 -7.43 2.63 30.73
CA GLY A 168 -8.78 3.11 30.97
C GLY A 168 -9.10 3.25 32.46
N ASP A 169 -10.27 3.80 32.75
CA ASP A 169 -10.72 4.08 34.11
C ASP A 169 -11.83 3.11 34.59
N TYR A 170 -12.35 2.31 33.65
CA TYR A 170 -13.48 1.41 33.85
C TYR A 170 -13.14 -0.01 33.39
N ALA A 171 -13.76 -0.99 34.04
CA ALA A 171 -13.77 -2.39 33.63
C ALA A 171 -15.21 -2.87 33.41
N LEU A 172 -15.40 -3.94 32.64
CA LEU A 172 -16.72 -4.59 32.55
C LEU A 172 -17.11 -5.13 33.93
N SER A 173 -18.34 -4.83 34.36
CA SER A 173 -18.86 -5.33 35.62
C SER A 173 -19.13 -6.82 35.53
N THR A 174 -18.63 -7.58 36.51
CA THR A 174 -18.93 -9.00 36.69
C THR A 174 -20.06 -9.23 37.70
N THR A 175 -20.55 -8.18 38.37
CA THR A 175 -21.61 -8.25 39.38
C THR A 175 -22.97 -7.87 38.83
N ASP A 176 -23.03 -6.98 37.83
CA ASP A 176 -24.27 -6.47 37.23
C ASP A 176 -24.65 -7.24 35.96
N VAL A 177 -24.46 -8.56 35.96
CA VAL A 177 -24.68 -9.43 34.78
C VAL A 177 -26.14 -9.53 34.34
N ASN A 178 -27.08 -9.17 35.23
CA ASN A 178 -28.52 -9.20 34.96
C ASN A 178 -29.07 -7.87 34.40
N ALA A 179 -28.22 -6.88 34.15
CA ALA A 179 -28.65 -5.64 33.52
C ALA A 179 -29.04 -5.87 32.05
N ASN A 180 -29.87 -4.98 31.50
CA ASN A 180 -30.31 -5.00 30.09
C ASN A 180 -29.20 -4.61 29.09
N GLY A 181 -27.94 -4.92 29.40
CA GLY A 181 -26.77 -4.57 28.62
C GLY A 181 -25.48 -4.69 29.42
N ARG A 182 -24.36 -4.31 28.80
CA ARG A 182 -23.05 -4.30 29.46
C ARG A 182 -22.95 -3.11 30.41
N VAL A 183 -22.62 -3.40 31.67
CA VAL A 183 -22.35 -2.39 32.71
C VAL A 183 -20.85 -2.21 32.86
N TYR A 184 -20.40 -0.97 32.97
CA TYR A 184 -19.00 -0.63 33.18
C TYR A 184 -18.81 -0.06 34.59
N LYS A 185 -17.94 -0.68 35.37
CA LYS A 185 -17.62 -0.27 36.73
C LYS A 185 -16.35 0.55 36.74
N TYR A 186 -16.40 1.69 37.42
CA TYR A 186 -15.20 2.49 37.68
C TYR A 186 -14.23 1.72 38.60
N VAL A 187 -12.97 1.61 38.18
CA VAL A 187 -11.92 0.89 38.91
C VAL A 187 -10.76 1.78 39.34
N GLY A 188 -10.72 3.04 38.88
CA GLY A 188 -9.65 4.02 39.15
C GLY A 188 -8.93 4.43 37.86
N THR A 189 -8.32 5.61 37.85
CA THR A 189 -7.64 6.13 36.66
C THR A 189 -6.51 5.21 36.22
N ASN A 190 -6.52 4.81 34.93
CA ASN A 190 -5.56 3.87 34.34
C ASN A 190 -5.49 2.50 35.04
N LEU A 191 -6.58 2.02 35.64
CA LEU A 191 -6.69 0.69 36.26
C LEU A 191 -7.66 -0.25 35.53
N GLY A 192 -8.23 0.19 34.41
CA GLY A 192 -9.16 -0.58 33.59
C GLY A 192 -8.84 -0.50 32.10
N ASP A 193 -9.77 -1.01 31.29
CA ASP A 193 -9.60 -1.16 29.84
C ASP A 193 -10.58 -0.27 29.05
N TYR A 194 -11.43 0.51 29.73
CA TYR A 194 -12.45 1.35 29.11
C TYR A 194 -12.40 2.79 29.62
N LYS A 195 -12.68 3.75 28.75
CA LYS A 195 -12.89 5.16 29.11
C LYS A 195 -14.30 5.61 28.75
N ALA A 196 -14.88 6.48 29.58
CA ALA A 196 -16.18 7.14 29.35
C ALA A 196 -16.10 8.26 28.29
N VAL A 197 -15.54 7.90 27.12
CA VAL A 197 -15.35 8.80 25.97
C VAL A 197 -15.97 8.17 24.74
N ARG A 198 -16.37 9.01 23.80
CA ARG A 198 -16.75 8.61 22.44
C ARG A 198 -15.71 9.12 21.44
N ILE A 199 -15.43 8.32 20.41
CA ILE A 199 -14.52 8.71 19.34
C ILE A 199 -15.33 9.42 18.25
N LEU A 200 -14.99 10.67 17.96
CA LEU A 200 -15.54 11.45 16.86
C LEU A 200 -14.66 11.26 15.62
N PRO A 201 -15.21 10.77 14.50
CA PRO A 201 -14.52 10.82 13.22
C PRO A 201 -14.44 12.29 12.76
N THR A 202 -13.37 12.65 12.06
CA THR A 202 -13.20 14.01 11.50
C THR A 202 -13.50 14.01 10.00
N PRO A 203 -14.08 15.09 9.45
CA PRO A 203 -14.33 15.19 8.01
C PRO A 203 -13.01 15.40 7.25
N LEU A 204 -12.74 14.56 6.24
CA LEU A 204 -11.51 14.54 5.44
C LEU A 204 -11.64 15.39 4.16
N LEU A 205 -10.53 16.01 3.73
CA LEU A 205 -10.35 16.57 2.40
C LEU A 205 -9.03 16.06 1.82
N LYS A 206 -9.10 15.45 0.64
CA LYS A 206 -7.97 15.11 -0.22
C LYS A 206 -8.10 15.87 -1.53
N GLN A 207 -7.10 16.65 -1.89
CA GLN A 207 -7.11 17.40 -3.13
C GLN A 207 -5.73 17.33 -3.80
N MET A 208 -5.71 17.19 -5.12
CA MET A 208 -4.49 17.19 -5.90
C MET A 208 -4.69 17.83 -7.26
N VAL A 209 -3.71 18.65 -7.65
CA VAL A 209 -3.61 19.23 -8.99
C VAL A 209 -2.31 18.74 -9.60
N THR A 210 -2.35 18.33 -10.85
CA THR A 210 -1.18 17.91 -11.62
C THR A 210 -1.13 18.63 -12.94
N ALA A 211 0.07 18.98 -13.38
CA ALA A 211 0.34 19.53 -14.70
C ALA A 211 1.60 18.87 -15.24
N GLY A 212 1.57 18.44 -16.50
CA GLY A 212 2.70 17.80 -17.13
C GLY A 212 2.82 18.18 -18.59
N ALA A 213 4.05 18.17 -19.09
CA ALA A 213 4.36 18.42 -20.48
C ALA A 213 5.38 17.39 -20.98
N THR A 214 5.25 16.98 -22.23
CA THR A 214 6.22 16.13 -22.91
C THR A 214 6.48 16.71 -24.29
N TYR A 215 7.73 17.07 -24.56
CA TYR A 215 8.14 17.64 -25.83
C TYR A 215 8.99 16.62 -26.61
N GLN A 216 8.52 16.24 -27.79
CA GLN A 216 9.27 15.39 -28.70
C GLN A 216 10.37 16.22 -29.37
N LEU A 217 11.63 15.90 -29.12
CA LEU A 217 12.76 16.56 -29.80
C LEU A 217 12.82 16.05 -31.25
N ASP A 218 12.78 14.73 -31.40
CA ASP A 218 12.70 14.01 -32.67
C ASP A 218 11.85 12.74 -32.51
N ARG A 219 11.87 11.83 -33.50
CA ARG A 219 11.06 10.60 -33.48
C ARG A 219 11.50 9.57 -32.42
N SER A 220 12.70 9.75 -31.86
CA SER A 220 13.36 8.83 -30.94
C SER A 220 13.62 9.45 -29.56
N ALA A 221 13.49 10.76 -29.40
CA ALA A 221 13.90 11.44 -28.17
C ALA A 221 12.84 12.43 -27.68
N ALA A 222 12.59 12.42 -26.37
CA ALA A 222 11.66 13.31 -25.69
C ALA A 222 12.21 13.82 -24.36
N VAL A 223 11.81 15.03 -23.99
CA VAL A 223 11.95 15.56 -22.63
C VAL A 223 10.57 15.69 -22.00
N PHE A 224 10.48 15.52 -20.70
CA PHE A 224 9.22 15.68 -19.97
C PHE A 224 9.41 16.33 -18.61
N VAL A 225 8.35 16.96 -18.15
CA VAL A 225 8.21 17.51 -16.80
C VAL A 225 6.80 17.19 -16.31
N ASP A 226 6.70 16.78 -15.05
CA ASP A 226 5.47 16.57 -14.30
C ASP A 226 5.58 17.31 -12.98
N LEU A 227 4.55 18.08 -12.66
CA LEU A 227 4.42 18.83 -11.43
C LEU A 227 3.11 18.44 -10.76
N ALA A 228 3.13 18.30 -9.44
CA ALA A 228 1.94 18.04 -8.64
C ALA A 228 1.94 18.91 -7.38
N SER A 229 0.75 19.30 -6.96
CA SER A 229 0.48 19.96 -5.68
C SER A 229 -0.68 19.24 -5.01
N SER A 230 -0.51 18.90 -3.74
CA SER A 230 -1.51 18.19 -2.93
C SER A 230 -1.86 18.97 -1.68
N GLN A 231 -3.11 18.84 -1.26
CA GLN A 231 -3.59 19.30 0.04
C GLN A 231 -4.36 18.16 0.72
N LEU A 232 -3.92 17.83 1.94
CA LEU A 232 -4.56 16.85 2.81
C LEU A 232 -4.99 17.54 4.12
N GLN A 233 -6.29 17.51 4.38
CA GLN A 233 -6.86 18.00 5.63
C GLN A 233 -7.68 16.87 6.26
N ARG A 234 -7.12 16.22 7.28
CA ARG A 234 -7.75 15.12 8.02
C ARG A 234 -8.92 15.60 8.88
N ASN A 235 -8.95 16.90 9.20
CA ASN A 235 -10.04 17.49 9.96
C ASN A 235 -10.44 18.86 9.38
N ARG A 236 -11.51 18.89 8.59
CA ARG A 236 -12.01 20.13 7.99
C ARG A 236 -12.60 21.14 8.99
N PHE A 237 -12.81 20.78 10.26
CA PHE A 237 -13.14 21.76 11.30
C PHE A 237 -11.91 22.58 11.73
N ALA A 238 -10.69 22.04 11.61
CA ALA A 238 -9.45 22.69 12.00
C ALA A 238 -8.84 23.46 10.82
N VAL A 239 -9.41 24.61 10.48
CA VAL A 239 -8.94 25.44 9.35
C VAL A 239 -7.52 25.96 9.60
N GLY A 240 -6.66 25.93 8.58
CA GLY A 240 -5.28 26.44 8.65
C GLY A 240 -4.25 25.41 9.09
N THR A 241 -4.66 24.18 9.39
CA THR A 241 -3.75 23.09 9.78
C THR A 241 -3.48 22.09 8.65
N GLU A 242 -3.91 22.39 7.43
CA GLU A 242 -3.80 21.47 6.30
C GLU A 242 -2.34 21.15 5.91
N ASP A 243 -2.11 19.91 5.49
CA ASP A 243 -0.83 19.49 4.94
C ASP A 243 -0.80 19.77 3.43
N LYS A 244 0.01 20.76 3.03
CA LYS A 244 0.27 21.09 1.63
C LYS A 244 1.67 20.63 1.23
N GLY A 245 1.79 20.00 0.07
CA GLY A 245 3.08 19.53 -0.45
C GLY A 245 3.09 19.47 -1.97
N GLY A 246 4.28 19.56 -2.54
CA GLY A 246 4.50 19.45 -3.98
C GLY A 246 5.30 18.21 -4.36
N ALA A 247 5.18 17.78 -5.60
CA ALA A 247 6.05 16.78 -6.20
C ALA A 247 6.43 17.19 -7.63
N MET A 248 7.60 16.75 -8.07
CA MET A 248 8.14 17.01 -9.40
C MET A 248 8.77 15.75 -9.95
N ARG A 249 8.61 15.52 -11.25
CA ARG A 249 9.43 14.58 -12.01
C ARG A 249 9.88 15.24 -13.31
N VAL A 250 11.16 15.17 -13.61
CA VAL A 250 11.72 15.70 -14.86
C VAL A 250 12.63 14.65 -15.47
N GLY A 251 12.63 14.55 -16.80
CA GLY A 251 13.46 13.55 -17.44
C GLY A 251 13.59 13.67 -18.95
N TYR A 252 14.42 12.77 -19.46
CA TYR A 252 14.79 12.62 -20.85
C TYR A 252 14.76 11.15 -21.23
N THR A 253 14.15 10.83 -22.36
CA THR A 253 14.05 9.46 -22.86
C THR A 253 14.48 9.38 -24.31
N VAL A 254 15.25 8.34 -24.63
CA VAL A 254 15.61 7.91 -25.97
C VAL A 254 15.05 6.51 -26.21
N GLN A 255 14.29 6.34 -27.27
CA GLN A 255 13.68 5.08 -27.68
C GLN A 255 14.11 4.73 -29.09
N ASP A 256 14.60 3.51 -29.25
CA ASP A 256 14.94 2.88 -30.53
C ASP A 256 15.83 3.70 -31.47
N ARG A 257 16.76 4.49 -30.92
CA ARG A 257 17.64 5.35 -31.72
C ARG A 257 18.70 4.53 -32.45
N ALA A 258 18.91 4.82 -33.74
CA ALA A 258 20.00 4.25 -34.51
C ALA A 258 21.36 4.65 -33.91
N LEU A 259 22.31 3.72 -33.89
CA LEU A 259 23.68 4.08 -33.53
C LEU A 259 24.36 4.87 -34.66
N PRO A 260 25.21 5.87 -34.34
CA PRO A 260 25.94 6.63 -35.34
C PRO A 260 26.87 5.76 -36.19
N ALA A 261 27.20 6.24 -37.40
CA ALA A 261 28.05 5.53 -38.35
C ALA A 261 29.48 5.26 -37.86
N TRP A 262 29.98 6.05 -36.89
CA TRP A 262 31.30 5.83 -36.28
C TRP A 262 31.35 4.59 -35.38
N VAL A 263 30.19 4.04 -34.97
CA VAL A 263 30.10 2.82 -34.18
C VAL A 263 30.32 1.59 -35.09
N PRO A 264 31.05 0.54 -34.63
CA PRO A 264 31.31 -0.66 -35.41
C PRO A 264 30.05 -1.27 -36.07
N ALA A 265 30.18 -1.72 -37.32
CA ALA A 265 29.08 -2.26 -38.14
C ALA A 265 28.28 -3.38 -37.45
N ALA A 266 28.93 -4.20 -36.63
CA ALA A 266 28.28 -5.24 -35.83
C ALA A 266 27.22 -4.67 -34.86
N LEU A 267 27.47 -3.50 -34.29
CA LEU A 267 26.57 -2.81 -33.36
C LEU A 267 25.53 -1.94 -34.07
N GLN A 268 25.72 -1.57 -35.33
CA GLN A 268 24.74 -0.75 -36.08
C GLN A 268 23.37 -1.43 -36.23
N LYS A 269 23.29 -2.76 -36.06
CA LYS A 269 22.03 -3.52 -36.01
C LYS A 269 21.27 -3.34 -34.69
N TYR A 270 21.91 -2.78 -33.66
CA TYR A 270 21.31 -2.49 -32.37
C TYR A 270 20.72 -1.09 -32.37
N ARG A 271 19.67 -0.94 -31.56
CA ARG A 271 19.02 0.32 -31.26
C ARG A 271 19.32 0.72 -29.81
N LEU A 272 19.64 1.99 -29.63
CA LEU A 272 19.89 2.59 -28.33
C LEU A 272 18.57 2.96 -27.66
N ARG A 273 18.46 2.58 -26.39
CA ARG A 273 17.42 3.03 -25.47
C ARG A 273 18.11 3.66 -24.28
N SER A 274 17.62 4.81 -23.84
CA SER A 274 18.16 5.50 -22.67
C SER A 274 17.05 6.23 -21.94
N ALA A 275 17.12 6.30 -20.62
CA ALA A 275 16.21 7.07 -19.80
C ALA A 275 16.97 7.70 -18.64
N LEU A 276 16.70 8.96 -18.38
CA LEU A 276 17.23 9.72 -17.28
C LEU A 276 16.06 10.46 -16.65
N ASP A 277 15.81 10.26 -15.36
CA ASP A 277 14.82 11.06 -14.65
C ASP A 277 15.20 11.33 -13.20
N TYR A 278 14.64 12.42 -12.70
CA TYR A 278 14.74 12.84 -11.32
C TYR A 278 13.33 13.10 -10.78
N GLU A 279 13.02 12.49 -9.64
CA GLU A 279 11.77 12.66 -8.90
C GLU A 279 12.08 13.31 -7.54
N TYR A 280 11.29 14.32 -7.19
CA TYR A 280 11.29 14.96 -5.88
C TYR A 280 9.87 14.94 -5.32
N THR A 281 9.72 14.54 -4.06
CA THR A 281 8.47 14.62 -3.32
C THR A 281 8.71 15.39 -2.03
N ALA A 282 7.94 16.45 -1.79
CA ALA A 282 8.06 17.26 -0.58
C ALA A 282 7.54 16.53 0.67
N PRO A 283 7.97 16.91 1.89
CA PRO A 283 7.62 16.21 3.13
C PRO A 283 6.13 15.97 3.37
N LYS A 284 5.29 16.94 3.00
CA LYS A 284 3.84 16.92 3.21
C LYS A 284 3.05 16.60 1.94
N PHE A 285 3.71 16.10 0.89
CA PHE A 285 3.00 15.67 -0.31
C PHE A 285 2.20 14.41 -0.01
N ALA A 286 0.93 14.43 -0.36
CA ALA A 286 -0.02 13.35 -0.13
C ALA A 286 -0.64 12.95 -1.47
N PRO A 287 -0.21 11.83 -2.08
CA PRO A 287 -0.85 11.33 -3.29
C PRO A 287 -2.28 10.85 -2.97
N ILE A 288 -3.17 10.90 -3.97
CA ILE A 288 -4.56 10.43 -3.82
C ILE A 288 -4.59 8.93 -3.47
N ASP A 289 -3.72 8.17 -4.15
CA ASP A 289 -3.56 6.72 -4.01
C ASP A 289 -2.08 6.35 -4.23
N ARG A 290 -1.68 5.15 -3.84
CA ARG A 290 -0.33 4.63 -4.04
C ARG A 290 0.01 4.58 -5.54
N TYR A 291 0.98 5.39 -5.93
CA TYR A 291 1.51 5.42 -7.31
C TYR A 291 2.75 4.55 -7.51
N ARG A 292 3.32 4.01 -6.43
CA ARG A 292 4.49 3.12 -6.45
C ARG A 292 4.08 1.65 -6.32
N ASP A 293 4.98 0.76 -6.73
CA ASP A 293 4.81 -0.67 -6.57
C ASP A 293 4.64 -1.05 -5.08
N ILE A 294 3.86 -2.09 -4.79
CA ILE A 294 3.60 -2.55 -3.43
C ILE A 294 4.88 -2.97 -2.70
N GLU A 295 5.89 -3.47 -3.42
CA GLU A 295 7.20 -3.88 -2.90
C GLU A 295 8.24 -2.76 -2.98
N PHE A 296 7.85 -1.53 -3.36
CA PHE A 296 8.78 -0.45 -3.62
C PHE A 296 9.73 -0.17 -2.45
N ASP A 297 9.22 0.11 -1.24
CA ASP A 297 10.07 0.41 -0.08
C ASP A 297 10.94 -0.79 0.31
N ARG A 298 10.41 -2.01 0.22
CA ARG A 298 11.17 -3.23 0.49
C ARG A 298 12.34 -3.40 -0.49
N ASN A 299 12.14 -3.07 -1.77
CA ASN A 299 13.23 -3.13 -2.75
C ASN A 299 14.40 -2.22 -2.35
N TRP A 300 14.13 -1.16 -1.58
CA TRP A 300 15.12 -0.27 -0.99
C TRP A 300 15.56 -0.64 0.43
N SER A 301 15.10 -1.78 0.97
CA SER A 301 15.22 -2.16 2.38
C SER A 301 14.68 -1.10 3.35
N ALA A 302 13.83 -0.19 2.88
CA ALA A 302 13.27 0.90 3.65
C ALA A 302 12.03 0.45 4.45
N PRO A 303 11.72 1.10 5.59
CA PRO A 303 10.43 0.94 6.26
C PRO A 303 9.28 1.21 5.29
N SER A 304 8.16 0.50 5.46
CA SER A 304 6.99 0.74 4.62
C SER A 304 6.41 2.12 4.90
N THR A 305 6.31 2.94 3.86
CA THR A 305 5.62 4.24 3.90
C THR A 305 4.11 4.13 3.62
N ALA A 306 3.60 2.90 3.40
CA ALA A 306 2.21 2.66 3.03
C ALA A 306 1.20 3.02 4.14
N ASN A 307 1.63 3.00 5.41
CA ASN A 307 0.82 3.39 6.57
C ASN A 307 1.36 4.70 7.18
N ALA A 308 1.31 5.79 6.40
CA ALA A 308 1.79 7.12 6.77
C ALA A 308 0.93 7.86 7.83
N THR A 309 0.31 7.15 8.77
CA THR A 309 -0.26 7.77 9.98
C THR A 309 0.80 8.02 11.05
N THR A 310 2.02 7.46 10.90
CA THR A 310 3.09 7.52 11.91
C THR A 310 4.49 7.86 11.39
N THR A 311 4.70 7.97 10.07
CA THR A 311 5.99 8.39 9.52
C THR A 311 6.07 9.91 9.51
N ASP A 312 7.15 10.45 10.09
CA ASP A 312 7.44 11.87 9.98
C ASP A 312 7.39 12.33 8.52
N ALA A 313 6.88 13.53 8.29
CA ALA A 313 6.94 14.17 6.99
C ALA A 313 8.42 14.30 6.56
N ARG A 314 8.79 13.71 5.42
CA ARG A 314 10.16 13.69 4.88
C ARG A 314 10.13 13.80 3.36
N GLU A 315 11.05 14.59 2.80
CA GLU A 315 11.22 14.60 1.36
C GLU A 315 11.79 13.27 0.83
N ASP A 316 11.47 12.93 -0.41
CA ASP A 316 12.03 11.76 -1.10
C ASP A 316 12.60 12.19 -2.45
N ASN A 317 13.87 11.85 -2.68
CA ASN A 317 14.61 12.20 -3.90
C ASN A 317 15.03 10.91 -4.59
N ILE A 318 14.68 10.76 -5.86
CA ILE A 318 15.05 9.59 -6.65
C ILE A 318 15.64 10.04 -7.96
N PHE A 319 16.85 9.56 -8.23
CA PHE A 319 17.49 9.68 -9.52
C PHE A 319 17.51 8.31 -10.19
N ASN A 320 17.11 8.26 -11.45
CA ASN A 320 17.13 7.06 -12.27
C ASN A 320 17.92 7.32 -13.55
N PHE A 321 18.82 6.40 -13.88
CA PHE A 321 19.47 6.36 -15.18
C PHE A 321 19.42 4.93 -15.72
N ALA A 322 19.04 4.77 -16.98
CA ALA A 322 19.05 3.50 -17.67
C ALA A 322 19.61 3.68 -19.08
N ILE A 323 20.38 2.69 -19.53
CA ILE A 323 20.90 2.61 -20.89
C ILE A 323 20.81 1.16 -21.38
N GLY A 324 20.46 0.98 -22.64
CA GLY A 324 20.35 -0.34 -23.23
C GLY A 324 20.59 -0.34 -24.72
N LEU A 325 21.13 -1.46 -25.20
CA LEU A 325 21.29 -1.76 -26.62
C LEU A 325 20.45 -2.99 -26.92
N SER A 326 19.55 -2.89 -27.89
CA SER A 326 18.72 -4.03 -28.31
C SER A 326 18.60 -4.11 -29.82
N ARG A 327 18.82 -5.30 -30.37
CA ARG A 327 18.54 -5.62 -31.78
C ARG A 327 17.19 -6.31 -31.92
N ASP A 328 16.91 -7.26 -31.04
CA ASP A 328 15.65 -8.02 -30.95
C ASP A 328 15.50 -8.60 -29.53
N ALA A 329 14.44 -9.40 -29.31
CA ALA A 329 14.12 -9.98 -28.00
C ALA A 329 15.19 -10.94 -27.45
N ASN A 330 16.08 -11.44 -28.31
CA ASN A 330 17.13 -12.40 -27.98
C ASN A 330 18.54 -11.77 -28.02
N HIS A 331 18.63 -10.47 -28.30
CA HIS A 331 19.89 -9.72 -28.39
C HIS A 331 19.70 -8.35 -27.75
N ALA A 332 19.82 -8.29 -26.43
CA ALA A 332 19.66 -7.08 -25.65
C ALA A 332 20.59 -7.07 -24.44
N VAL A 333 21.13 -5.90 -24.12
CA VAL A 333 21.83 -5.62 -22.87
C VAL A 333 21.26 -4.33 -22.31
N ASN A 334 20.83 -4.35 -21.05
CA ASN A 334 20.31 -3.19 -20.35
C ASN A 334 21.01 -3.03 -19.01
N TYR A 335 21.32 -1.80 -18.67
CA TYR A 335 21.84 -1.40 -17.38
C TYR A 335 20.97 -0.29 -16.81
N ARG A 336 20.62 -0.39 -15.53
CA ARG A 336 19.92 0.65 -14.78
C ARG A 336 20.63 0.90 -13.47
N VAL A 337 20.75 2.17 -13.10
CA VAL A 337 21.15 2.61 -11.78
C VAL A 337 20.08 3.56 -11.22
N SER A 338 19.73 3.36 -9.96
CA SER A 338 18.83 4.25 -9.24
C SER A 338 19.46 4.66 -7.93
N ARG A 339 19.40 5.95 -7.60
CA ARG A 339 19.78 6.49 -6.29
C ARG A 339 18.52 7.00 -5.61
N ARG A 340 18.27 6.56 -4.37
CA ARG A 340 17.20 7.12 -3.53
C ARG A 340 17.80 7.77 -2.29
N TYR A 341 17.27 8.91 -1.92
CA TYR A 341 17.60 9.61 -0.69
C TYR A 341 16.35 10.20 -0.04
N ARG A 342 16.04 9.70 1.16
CA ARG A 342 14.97 10.13 2.05
C ARG A 342 15.56 10.28 3.45
N PRO A 343 15.68 11.50 3.99
CA PRO A 343 16.44 11.77 5.21
C PRO A 343 16.02 10.90 6.39
N GLY A 344 17.01 10.23 7.02
CA GLY A 344 16.80 9.39 8.20
C GLY A 344 16.10 8.05 7.95
N GLU A 345 15.60 7.80 6.74
CA GLU A 345 14.88 6.56 6.42
C GLU A 345 15.62 5.71 5.37
N VAL A 346 16.11 6.32 4.29
CA VAL A 346 16.82 5.58 3.25
C VAL A 346 17.84 6.43 2.48
N SER A 347 19.05 5.92 2.32
CA SER A 347 20.06 6.42 1.39
C SER A 347 20.69 5.23 0.70
N GLY A 348 20.39 5.01 -0.58
CA GLY A 348 20.82 3.79 -1.25
C GLY A 348 20.98 3.91 -2.75
N VAL A 349 21.77 3.00 -3.30
CA VAL A 349 21.97 2.81 -4.74
C VAL A 349 21.55 1.40 -5.12
N GLN A 350 20.70 1.31 -6.14
CA GLN A 350 20.34 0.07 -6.80
C GLN A 350 20.98 0.02 -8.18
N GLN A 351 21.43 -1.17 -8.58
CA GLN A 351 21.89 -1.46 -9.92
C GLN A 351 21.16 -2.68 -10.47
N TRP A 352 20.83 -2.64 -11.75
CA TRP A 352 20.29 -3.77 -12.50
C TRP A 352 21.07 -3.97 -13.77
N VAL A 353 21.35 -5.23 -14.09
CA VAL A 353 21.90 -5.65 -15.37
C VAL A 353 20.99 -6.74 -15.92
N ASP A 354 20.49 -6.56 -17.13
CA ASP A 354 19.71 -7.56 -17.85
C ASP A 354 20.39 -7.86 -19.18
N VAL A 355 20.61 -9.13 -19.47
CA VAL A 355 21.26 -9.62 -20.69
C VAL A 355 20.39 -10.68 -21.33
N ALA A 356 20.15 -10.56 -22.63
CA ALA A 356 19.60 -11.59 -23.49
C ALA A 356 20.50 -11.72 -24.70
N GLN A 357 21.04 -12.91 -24.93
CA GLN A 357 21.94 -13.18 -26.04
C GLN A 357 21.65 -14.55 -26.63
N GLN A 358 21.44 -14.61 -27.95
CA GLN A 358 21.38 -15.85 -28.70
C GLN A 358 22.59 -15.99 -29.60
N VAL A 359 23.24 -17.15 -29.56
CA VAL A 359 24.34 -17.51 -30.44
C VAL A 359 24.02 -18.85 -31.07
N GLY A 360 23.58 -18.83 -32.33
CA GLY A 360 23.07 -20.01 -33.02
C GLY A 360 21.86 -20.59 -32.29
N ARG A 361 22.01 -21.81 -31.78
CA ARG A 361 20.97 -22.54 -31.01
C ARG A 361 21.03 -22.27 -29.51
N LEU A 362 22.09 -21.64 -29.01
CA LEU A 362 22.26 -21.34 -27.59
C LEU A 362 21.58 -20.01 -27.26
N GLU A 363 20.62 -20.03 -26.35
CA GLU A 363 19.96 -18.84 -25.78
C GLU A 363 20.42 -18.66 -24.33
N MET A 364 20.95 -17.49 -24.03
CA MET A 364 21.41 -17.09 -22.70
C MET A 364 20.59 -15.89 -22.23
N ARG A 365 20.06 -15.96 -21.01
CA ARG A 365 19.44 -14.80 -20.35
C ARG A 365 19.97 -14.67 -18.93
N GLY A 366 20.30 -13.46 -18.53
CA GLY A 366 20.75 -13.14 -17.19
C GLY A 366 20.05 -11.89 -16.65
N SER A 367 19.74 -11.87 -15.37
CA SER A 367 19.35 -10.68 -14.63
C SER A 367 20.13 -10.63 -13.32
N LEU A 368 20.62 -9.45 -12.97
CA LEU A 368 21.35 -9.19 -11.73
C LEU A 368 20.81 -7.91 -11.11
N PHE A 369 20.49 -7.95 -9.82
CA PHE A 369 20.15 -6.79 -9.02
C PHE A 369 21.08 -6.71 -7.81
N LEU A 370 21.60 -5.51 -7.58
CA LEU A 370 22.45 -5.17 -6.46
C LEU A 370 21.87 -3.94 -5.75
N LEU A 371 21.86 -3.95 -4.43
CA LEU A 371 21.49 -2.85 -3.57
C LEU A 371 22.58 -2.66 -2.52
N ASN A 372 23.01 -1.42 -2.35
CA ASN A 372 23.71 -0.98 -1.15
C ASN A 372 22.92 0.19 -0.58
N SER A 373 22.47 0.08 0.67
CA SER A 373 21.61 1.10 1.28
C SER A 373 21.80 1.22 2.78
N GLN A 374 21.73 2.44 3.27
CA GLN A 374 21.49 2.75 4.67
C GLN A 374 19.97 2.93 4.84
N ALA A 375 19.34 2.02 5.58
CA ALA A 375 17.90 2.04 5.87
C ALA A 375 17.69 2.37 7.36
N GLY A 376 17.46 3.65 7.64
CA GLY A 376 17.48 4.21 8.99
C GLY A 376 18.80 3.90 9.70
N ARG A 377 18.73 3.11 10.77
CA ARG A 377 19.92 2.69 11.54
C ARG A 377 20.62 1.45 11.00
N TYR A 378 20.10 0.81 9.96
CA TYR A 378 20.65 -0.44 9.44
C TYR A 378 21.41 -0.22 8.14
N HIS A 379 22.45 -1.02 7.91
CA HIS A 379 23.08 -1.14 6.60
C HIS A 379 22.56 -2.39 5.90
N SER A 380 22.14 -2.26 4.64
CA SER A 380 21.60 -3.35 3.84
C SER A 380 22.38 -3.52 2.54
N ASP A 381 22.89 -4.74 2.34
CA ASP A 381 23.48 -5.20 1.10
C ASP A 381 22.62 -6.33 0.55
N TRP A 382 22.08 -6.16 -0.65
CA TRP A 382 21.23 -7.18 -1.26
C TRP A 382 21.65 -7.47 -2.70
N ALA A 383 21.96 -8.73 -2.97
CA ALA A 383 22.25 -9.25 -4.29
C ALA A 383 21.27 -10.37 -4.66
N ARG A 384 20.59 -10.23 -5.79
CA ARG A 384 19.76 -11.29 -6.36
C ARG A 384 20.05 -11.43 -7.85
N GLY A 385 20.00 -12.63 -8.37
CA GLY A 385 20.23 -12.85 -9.79
C GLY A 385 19.68 -14.16 -10.30
N GLU A 386 19.43 -14.19 -11.60
CA GLU A 386 19.02 -15.36 -12.35
C GLU A 386 19.87 -15.46 -13.61
N ALA A 387 20.38 -16.64 -13.90
CA ALA A 387 21.05 -16.95 -15.16
C ALA A 387 20.42 -18.20 -15.75
N SER A 388 20.04 -18.15 -17.02
CA SER A 388 19.45 -19.25 -17.74
C SER A 388 20.14 -19.48 -19.07
N VAL A 389 20.36 -20.75 -19.39
CA VAL A 389 20.95 -21.19 -20.64
C VAL A 389 20.02 -22.25 -21.22
N ARG A 390 19.65 -22.10 -22.50
CA ARG A 390 18.79 -23.03 -23.23
C ARG A 390 19.43 -23.37 -24.56
N TYR A 391 19.29 -24.60 -25.00
CA TYR A 391 19.75 -25.02 -26.32
C TYR A 391 18.54 -25.41 -27.17
N GLY A 392 18.22 -24.59 -28.16
CA GLY A 392 17.06 -24.74 -29.04
C GLY A 392 17.34 -25.53 -30.32
N GLY A 393 16.31 -25.68 -31.17
CA GLY A 393 16.44 -26.23 -32.53
C GLY A 393 16.00 -27.68 -32.72
N GLY A 394 15.39 -28.31 -31.70
CA GLY A 394 14.79 -29.65 -31.80
C GLY A 394 13.40 -29.72 -31.15
N ARG A 395 12.78 -30.92 -31.14
CA ARG A 395 11.52 -31.19 -30.42
C ARG A 395 11.68 -31.12 -28.89
N LEU A 396 12.91 -31.23 -28.40
CA LEU A 396 13.30 -31.08 -27.00
C LEU A 396 14.24 -29.87 -26.87
N ILE A 397 14.01 -29.03 -25.86
CA ILE A 397 14.80 -27.83 -25.57
C ILE A 397 15.41 -28.00 -24.17
N PRO A 398 16.59 -28.61 -24.03
CA PRO A 398 17.27 -28.68 -22.75
C PRO A 398 17.67 -27.27 -22.28
N GLY A 399 17.61 -27.06 -20.97
CA GLY A 399 18.02 -25.80 -20.37
C GLY A 399 18.33 -25.93 -18.88
N TYR A 400 19.11 -24.99 -18.38
CA TYR A 400 19.50 -24.88 -16.99
C TYR A 400 19.24 -23.45 -16.50
N THR A 401 18.73 -23.31 -15.28
CA THR A 401 18.48 -22.02 -14.65
C THR A 401 19.08 -22.03 -13.26
N TYR A 402 19.97 -21.08 -12.99
CA TYR A 402 20.54 -20.80 -11.68
C TYR A 402 19.94 -19.53 -11.11
N ARG A 403 19.57 -19.54 -9.83
CA ARG A 403 18.97 -18.42 -9.11
C ARG A 403 19.61 -18.26 -7.74
N PHE A 404 19.83 -17.02 -7.32
CA PHE A 404 20.25 -16.70 -5.95
C PHE A 404 19.57 -15.43 -5.46
N ASP A 405 19.35 -15.34 -4.15
CA ASP A 405 18.85 -14.16 -3.47
C ASP A 405 19.54 -14.09 -2.09
N LYS A 406 20.35 -13.05 -1.87
CA LYS A 406 21.16 -12.85 -0.67
C LYS A 406 20.96 -11.42 -0.16
N ASN A 407 20.14 -11.26 0.87
CA ASN A 407 19.91 -9.98 1.54
C ASN A 407 20.56 -10.00 2.93
N LYS A 408 21.52 -9.11 3.17
CA LYS A 408 22.23 -8.94 4.44
C LYS A 408 21.83 -7.60 5.05
N VAL A 409 21.34 -7.61 6.28
CA VAL A 409 20.99 -6.41 7.05
C VAL A 409 21.81 -6.40 8.34
N ILE A 410 22.56 -5.33 8.58
CA ILE A 410 23.51 -5.20 9.69
C ILE A 410 23.07 -4.01 10.54
N SER A 411 22.96 -4.21 11.86
CA SER A 411 22.76 -3.12 12.82
C SER A 411 24.09 -2.73 13.49
N PRO A 412 24.41 -1.43 13.64
CA PRO A 412 25.60 -0.96 14.36
C PRO A 412 25.65 -1.40 15.84
N ARG A 413 24.50 -1.75 16.44
CA ARG A 413 24.39 -2.31 17.79
C ARG A 413 23.85 -3.74 17.74
N ALA A 414 24.69 -4.70 17.34
CA ALA A 414 24.49 -6.09 17.70
C ALA A 414 25.84 -6.83 17.68
N ILE A 415 26.24 -7.30 18.86
CA ILE A 415 27.23 -8.37 19.07
C ILE A 415 26.83 -9.56 18.15
N PRO A 416 27.77 -10.18 17.43
CA PRO A 416 27.43 -11.03 16.30
C PRO A 416 26.85 -12.37 16.77
N PHE A 417 25.56 -12.59 16.55
CA PHE A 417 25.01 -13.92 16.36
C PHE A 417 24.74 -14.13 14.87
N ALA A 418 25.68 -14.80 14.20
CA ALA A 418 25.50 -15.23 12.82
C ALA A 418 24.58 -16.45 12.80
N ARG A 419 23.39 -16.31 12.19
CA ARG A 419 22.57 -17.46 11.80
C ARG A 419 22.72 -17.66 10.29
N LEU A 420 23.57 -18.60 9.91
CA LEU A 420 23.77 -19.05 8.55
C LEU A 420 22.62 -20.02 8.20
N ILE A 421 21.72 -19.63 7.29
CA ILE A 421 20.74 -20.56 6.71
C ILE A 421 21.26 -20.89 5.30
N ILE A 422 21.82 -22.10 5.15
CA ILE A 422 22.14 -22.69 3.85
C ILE A 422 20.90 -23.45 3.39
N SER A 423 20.34 -23.07 2.24
CA SER A 423 19.35 -23.89 1.52
C SER A 423 20.04 -24.52 0.32
N THR A 424 20.16 -25.84 0.33
CA THR A 424 20.66 -26.65 -0.80
C THR A 424 19.47 -27.17 -1.60
N SER A 425 19.45 -26.91 -2.92
CA SER A 425 18.46 -27.49 -3.83
C SER A 425 18.96 -28.84 -4.35
N THR A 426 18.19 -29.91 -4.12
CA THR A 426 18.35 -31.22 -4.75
C THR A 426 17.69 -31.25 -6.13
N PRO A 427 18.25 -31.97 -7.12
CA PRO A 427 17.64 -32.12 -8.44
C PRO A 427 16.41 -33.03 -8.36
N SER A 428 15.26 -32.54 -8.79
CA SER A 428 14.01 -33.29 -8.92
C SER A 428 13.95 -34.05 -10.26
N PHE A 429 13.91 -35.38 -10.20
CA PHE A 429 13.56 -36.23 -11.35
C PHE A 429 12.03 -36.37 -11.46
N CYS A 430 11.44 -35.94 -12.58
CA CYS A 430 10.04 -36.18 -12.89
C CYS A 430 9.83 -37.62 -13.38
N LYS A 431 8.96 -38.38 -12.71
CA LYS A 431 8.43 -39.66 -13.18
C LYS A 431 7.13 -39.41 -13.97
N PRO A 432 6.88 -40.07 -15.12
CA PRO A 432 5.66 -39.86 -15.90
C PRO A 432 4.43 -40.49 -15.22
N PRO A 433 3.21 -39.95 -15.45
CA PRO A 433 1.98 -40.45 -14.86
C PRO A 433 1.43 -41.68 -15.59
N THR A 434 0.85 -42.60 -14.83
CA THR A 434 0.11 -43.80 -15.29
C THR A 434 -1.35 -43.43 -15.61
N PRO A 435 -2.02 -44.03 -16.62
CA PRO A 435 -3.27 -43.52 -17.17
C PRO A 435 -4.52 -43.83 -16.33
N ALA A 436 -5.54 -42.98 -16.49
CA ALA A 436 -6.81 -42.95 -15.76
C ALA A 436 -7.88 -43.92 -16.31
N ALA A 437 -8.94 -44.13 -15.51
CA ALA A 437 -10.21 -44.75 -15.88
C ALA A 437 -11.39 -43.90 -15.32
N PRO A 438 -12.63 -44.01 -15.86
CA PRO A 438 -13.35 -42.84 -16.40
C PRO A 438 -14.50 -42.27 -15.54
N ALA A 439 -15.08 -41.20 -16.11
CA ALA A 439 -16.00 -40.19 -15.59
C ALA A 439 -17.42 -40.63 -15.18
N THR A 440 -18.07 -39.77 -14.40
CA THR A 440 -19.50 -39.48 -14.53
C THR A 440 -19.74 -37.97 -14.42
N ALA A 441 -20.45 -37.43 -15.40
CA ALA A 441 -20.79 -36.02 -15.56
C ALA A 441 -22.13 -35.69 -14.87
N SER A 442 -22.28 -34.47 -14.39
CA SER A 442 -23.58 -33.83 -14.19
C SER A 442 -23.52 -32.38 -14.65
N THR A 443 -24.29 -32.11 -15.69
CA THR A 443 -24.46 -30.86 -16.42
C THR A 443 -25.36 -29.90 -15.64
N THR A 444 -24.97 -28.64 -15.48
CA THR A 444 -25.92 -27.52 -15.42
C THR A 444 -25.25 -26.24 -15.90
N ALA A 445 -25.81 -25.66 -16.94
CA ALA A 445 -25.37 -24.43 -17.59
C ALA A 445 -26.17 -23.23 -17.05
N PHE A 446 -25.50 -22.11 -16.80
CA PHE A 446 -26.10 -20.78 -16.87
C PHE A 446 -25.07 -19.78 -17.40
N GLY A 447 -25.40 -19.16 -18.53
CA GLY A 447 -24.58 -18.15 -19.19
C GLY A 447 -24.92 -16.75 -18.68
N ALA A 448 -23.89 -15.91 -18.55
CA ALA A 448 -24.03 -14.46 -18.54
C ALA A 448 -22.76 -13.83 -19.13
N THR A 449 -22.95 -13.19 -20.28
CA THR A 449 -21.99 -12.38 -21.03
C THR A 449 -21.74 -11.04 -20.32
N ALA A 450 -20.47 -10.67 -20.09
CA ALA A 450 -20.09 -9.31 -19.71
C ALA A 450 -18.79 -8.87 -20.44
N ARG A 451 -18.88 -7.72 -21.13
CA ARG A 451 -17.82 -7.04 -21.89
C ARG A 451 -16.71 -6.46 -20.98
N PRO A 452 -15.46 -6.33 -21.46
CA PRO A 452 -14.37 -5.69 -20.71
C PRO A 452 -14.36 -4.15 -20.85
N PRO A 453 -13.97 -3.39 -19.80
CA PRO A 453 -13.68 -1.95 -19.88
C PRO A 453 -12.17 -1.66 -20.14
N PRO A 454 -11.78 -0.40 -20.42
CA PRO A 454 -10.67 -0.09 -21.31
C PRO A 454 -9.28 -0.08 -20.65
N SER A 455 -8.29 -0.36 -21.50
CA SER A 455 -6.85 -0.44 -21.23
C SER A 455 -6.24 0.84 -20.65
N ARG A 456 -5.61 0.74 -19.48
CA ARG A 456 -4.59 1.69 -19.01
C ARG A 456 -3.22 1.25 -19.47
N ILE A 457 -2.49 2.19 -20.08
CA ILE A 457 -1.10 2.04 -20.54
C ILE A 457 -0.20 1.98 -19.30
N THR A 458 0.48 0.85 -19.10
CA THR A 458 1.52 0.68 -18.07
C THR A 458 2.74 0.03 -18.71
N SER A 459 3.88 0.69 -18.50
CA SER A 459 5.26 0.21 -18.69
C SER A 459 5.55 -0.66 -19.93
N LEU A 460 6.19 -0.04 -20.91
CA LEU A 460 7.00 -0.68 -21.94
C LEU A 460 8.07 -1.56 -21.26
N PHE A 461 7.86 -2.87 -21.25
CA PHE A 461 8.85 -3.95 -21.38
C PHE A 461 8.09 -5.28 -21.20
N THR A 462 7.22 -5.60 -22.16
CA THR A 462 6.46 -6.85 -22.17
C THR A 462 7.34 -7.99 -22.68
N THR A 463 7.61 -8.99 -21.83
CA THR A 463 8.18 -10.27 -22.26
C THR A 463 7.09 -11.04 -23.00
N SER A 464 7.23 -11.24 -24.31
CA SER A 464 6.29 -12.06 -25.07
C SER A 464 6.49 -13.55 -24.73
N ARG A 465 5.46 -14.19 -24.16
CA ARG A 465 5.36 -15.65 -24.08
C ARG A 465 4.57 -16.14 -25.30
N ARG A 466 5.22 -16.82 -26.24
CA ARG A 466 4.52 -17.60 -27.27
C ARG A 466 3.83 -18.80 -26.61
N ARG A 467 2.52 -18.92 -26.82
CA ARG A 467 1.75 -20.15 -26.55
C ARG A 467 2.12 -21.19 -27.61
N CYS A 468 2.57 -22.37 -27.20
CA CYS A 468 2.51 -23.55 -28.05
C CYS A 468 1.06 -24.07 -28.03
N ARG A 469 0.48 -24.21 -29.22
CA ARG A 469 -0.81 -24.85 -29.47
C ARG A 469 -0.52 -26.34 -29.64
N ALA A 470 -1.18 -27.20 -28.86
CA ALA A 470 -1.24 -28.63 -29.14
C ALA A 470 -2.50 -28.89 -29.97
N THR A 471 -2.36 -29.61 -31.07
CA THR A 471 -3.44 -30.29 -31.80
C THR A 471 -4.00 -31.43 -30.96
#